data_AF-A0A8B9VJ82-F1
#
_entry.id   AF-A0A8B9VJ82-F1
#
_cell.length_a   1.000
_cell.length_b   1.000
_cell.length_c   1.000
_cell.angle_alpha   90.00
_cell.angle_beta   90.00
_cell.angle_gamma   90.00
#
_symmetry.space_group_name_H-M   'P 1'
#
loop_
_entity.id
_entity.type
_entity.pdbx_description
1 polymer ?
#
loop_
_entity_poly.entity_id
_entity_poly.type
_entity_poly.pdbx_seq_one_letter_code
_entity_poly.pdbx_strand_id
1 'polypeptide(L)'
;MRVFVNRSLAMEKIKCFGFDMDYTLAVYKSPEYESLGFDLTVERLVSIGYPHELLNFVYDPAFPTRGLVFDTHYGNLLKVDAYGNLLVCAHGFNFLRGPETREQYPNKFIQRDDTDRFYILNTLFNLPETYLLACLVDFFTNCDRYTSCETGFKDGDLFMSFRSMFQDVRDAVDWVHYKGSLKEKTLENLEKYVVKDGKLPLLLSRMNEVGKVFLVTNSDYKYTDKIMTYLFDFPHGPKPGSAHRPWQSYFDLILVDARKPLFFGEGTVLRQVDTVTGKLKIGTYTGPLQHGIVYSGGSSDTVCDLLGAKGKDILYIGDHIFGDILKSKKRQGWRTFLVIPELAQELHVWTDKSALFEELQSLDIFLAELYKHLDSSSNERPDISSIQRRIKKVTHDMDMCYGMMGSLFRSGSRQTLFASQVMRYADLYAASFINLLYYPFSYLFRAAHVLMPHESTVEHTHVDINEKESPMATRNRTSVDFKDSDYKRHQLTRSISEIKPPNLFPQAPQEITHCHDEDDDEEEEEEEEEEEEE
;
A
#
# COMPACT_ATOMS: atom_id res chain seq x y z
N MET A 1 -9.96 -18.91 -0.38
CA MET A 1 -9.35 -17.64 0.09
C MET A 1 -8.33 -17.93 1.18
N ARG A 2 -7.33 -17.07 1.38
CA ARG A 2 -6.13 -17.33 2.22
C ARG A 2 -5.78 -16.10 3.07
N VAL A 3 -5.11 -16.31 4.20
CA VAL A 3 -4.35 -15.27 4.90
C VAL A 3 -2.86 -15.42 4.53
N PHE A 4 -2.26 -14.34 4.05
CA PHE A 4 -0.85 -14.26 3.68
C PHE A 4 -0.02 -13.73 4.86
N VAL A 5 1.28 -14.04 4.87
CA VAL A 5 2.14 -13.92 6.07
C VAL A 5 3.49 -13.30 5.72
N ASN A 6 3.75 -12.09 6.19
CA ASN A 6 5.04 -11.42 6.07
C ASN A 6 5.93 -11.69 7.30
N ARG A 7 5.33 -11.84 8.48
CA ARG A 7 6.03 -12.17 9.74
C ARG A 7 5.23 -13.18 10.56
N SER A 8 5.91 -14.17 11.11
CA SER A 8 5.30 -15.25 11.87
C SER A 8 4.46 -14.75 13.06
N LEU A 9 3.28 -15.35 13.25
CA LEU A 9 2.30 -14.95 14.25
C LEU A 9 1.61 -16.18 14.84
N ALA A 10 1.85 -16.43 16.13
CA ALA A 10 1.16 -17.46 16.90
C ALA A 10 -0.17 -16.90 17.41
N MET A 11 -1.30 -17.34 16.85
CA MET A 11 -2.63 -16.81 17.21
C MET A 11 -2.97 -17.03 18.69
N GLU A 12 -2.44 -18.11 19.29
CA GLU A 12 -2.53 -18.44 20.72
C GLU A 12 -2.03 -17.31 21.65
N LYS A 13 -1.18 -16.39 21.15
CA LYS A 13 -0.61 -15.28 21.93
C LYS A 13 -1.43 -14.00 21.81
N ILE A 14 -2.35 -13.91 20.83
CA ILE A 14 -3.30 -12.80 20.75
C ILE A 14 -4.31 -12.92 21.89
N LYS A 15 -4.65 -11.78 22.49
CA LYS A 15 -5.62 -11.62 23.59
C LYS A 15 -6.69 -10.57 23.26
N CYS A 16 -6.42 -9.68 22.29
CA CYS A 16 -7.40 -8.71 21.81
C CYS A 16 -7.38 -8.62 20.28
N PHE A 17 -8.56 -8.62 19.68
CA PHE A 17 -8.78 -8.41 18.25
C PHE A 17 -9.42 -7.04 18.05
N GLY A 18 -8.68 -6.12 17.43
CA GLY A 18 -9.14 -4.77 17.18
C GLY A 18 -9.44 -4.53 15.71
N PHE A 19 -10.48 -3.76 15.41
CA PHE A 19 -10.94 -3.48 14.05
C PHE A 19 -11.06 -1.97 13.80
N ASP A 20 -10.85 -1.54 12.56
CA ASP A 20 -11.57 -0.38 11.98
C ASP A 20 -12.92 -0.83 11.38
N MET A 21 -13.80 0.14 11.11
CA MET A 21 -15.07 -0.06 10.45
C MET A 21 -14.95 0.11 8.93
N ASP A 22 -14.72 1.32 8.45
CA ASP A 22 -14.76 1.69 7.03
C ASP A 22 -13.69 0.93 6.22
N TYR A 23 -14.05 0.42 5.03
CA TYR A 23 -13.25 -0.48 4.15
C TYR A 23 -12.65 -1.76 4.78
N THR A 24 -12.79 -1.94 6.10
CA THR A 24 -12.30 -3.08 6.87
C THR A 24 -13.42 -4.05 7.23
N LEU A 25 -14.40 -3.60 8.03
CA LEU A 25 -15.65 -4.34 8.32
C LEU A 25 -16.75 -3.99 7.30
N ALA A 26 -16.86 -2.70 6.98
CA ALA A 26 -17.77 -2.10 6.01
C ALA A 26 -17.03 -1.89 4.70
N VAL A 27 -16.82 -2.96 3.93
CA VAL A 27 -16.27 -2.85 2.57
C VAL A 27 -17.34 -2.22 1.67
N TYR A 28 -17.05 -1.04 1.12
CA TYR A 28 -17.93 -0.38 0.15
C TYR A 28 -17.86 -1.06 -1.22
N LYS A 29 -18.94 -0.98 -1.99
CA LYS A 29 -19.09 -1.63 -3.29
C LYS A 29 -18.54 -0.74 -4.41
N SER A 30 -17.70 -1.35 -5.24
CA SER A 30 -17.01 -0.73 -6.35
C SER A 30 -17.63 -1.19 -7.69
N PRO A 31 -17.87 -0.29 -8.64
CA PRO A 31 -17.51 1.14 -8.64
C PRO A 31 -18.58 2.08 -8.04
N GLU A 32 -19.70 1.56 -7.51
CA GLU A 32 -20.86 2.39 -7.17
C GLU A 32 -20.60 3.44 -6.08
N TYR A 33 -19.74 3.14 -5.10
CA TYR A 33 -19.43 4.06 -4.00
C TYR A 33 -18.41 5.11 -4.42
N GLU A 34 -17.40 4.72 -5.21
CA GLU A 34 -16.41 5.63 -5.77
C GLU A 34 -17.07 6.63 -6.73
N SER A 35 -18.00 6.18 -7.60
CA SER A 35 -18.81 7.08 -8.43
C SER A 35 -19.62 8.04 -7.58
N LEU A 36 -20.30 7.57 -6.52
CA LEU A 36 -21.05 8.47 -5.63
C LEU A 36 -20.15 9.52 -4.94
N GLY A 37 -18.93 9.13 -4.55
CA GLY A 37 -17.93 10.06 -4.00
C GLY A 37 -17.43 11.07 -5.04
N PHE A 38 -17.22 10.62 -6.28
CA PHE A 38 -16.79 11.43 -7.42
C PHE A 38 -17.84 12.48 -7.77
N ASP A 39 -19.08 12.05 -8.05
CA ASP A 39 -20.19 12.90 -8.48
C ASP A 39 -20.44 14.04 -7.47
N LEU A 40 -20.47 13.70 -6.17
CA LEU A 40 -20.66 14.68 -5.09
C LEU A 40 -19.46 15.64 -4.92
N THR A 41 -18.24 15.20 -5.26
CA THR A 41 -17.04 16.05 -5.21
C THR A 41 -17.02 17.00 -6.41
N VAL A 42 -17.42 16.53 -7.60
CA VAL A 42 -17.65 17.35 -8.80
C VAL A 42 -18.73 18.40 -8.56
N GLU A 43 -19.91 18.01 -8.06
CA GLU A 43 -20.96 18.94 -7.63
C GLU A 43 -20.43 19.99 -6.64
N ARG A 44 -19.58 19.55 -5.69
CA ARG A 44 -19.00 20.43 -4.67
C ARG A 44 -18.00 21.44 -5.24
N LEU A 45 -17.12 21.05 -6.17
CA LEU A 45 -16.20 21.97 -6.85
C LEU A 45 -16.95 23.01 -7.68
N VAL A 46 -17.95 22.58 -8.46
CA VAL A 46 -18.79 23.50 -9.25
C VAL A 46 -19.56 24.46 -8.33
N SER A 47 -20.01 24.01 -7.15
CA SER A 47 -20.67 24.87 -6.16
C SER A 47 -19.78 25.97 -5.53
N ILE A 48 -18.45 25.90 -5.69
CA ILE A 48 -17.51 26.94 -5.24
C ILE A 48 -16.92 27.79 -6.37
N GLY A 49 -17.27 27.51 -7.64
CA GLY A 49 -16.89 28.33 -8.79
C GLY A 49 -16.04 27.64 -9.86
N TYR A 50 -15.81 26.32 -9.77
CA TYR A 50 -15.21 25.59 -10.88
C TYR A 50 -16.15 25.56 -12.12
N PRO A 51 -15.60 25.40 -13.34
CA PRO A 51 -16.39 25.41 -14.57
C PRO A 51 -17.52 24.36 -14.58
N HIS A 52 -18.66 24.69 -15.19
CA HIS A 52 -19.83 23.80 -15.25
C HIS A 52 -19.57 22.55 -16.11
N GLU A 53 -18.58 22.61 -16.98
CA GLU A 53 -18.11 21.54 -17.85
C GLU A 53 -17.70 20.27 -17.06
N LEU A 54 -17.22 20.43 -15.82
CA LEU A 54 -16.92 19.32 -14.91
C LEU A 54 -18.14 18.42 -14.63
N LEU A 55 -19.37 18.94 -14.71
CA LEU A 55 -20.60 18.15 -14.52
C LEU A 55 -20.81 17.08 -15.60
N ASN A 56 -20.01 17.08 -16.67
CA ASN A 56 -20.02 16.04 -17.70
C ASN A 56 -19.00 14.91 -17.43
N PHE A 57 -18.15 15.04 -16.42
CA PHE A 57 -17.23 13.96 -16.04
C PHE A 57 -18.00 12.76 -15.49
N VAL A 58 -17.52 11.55 -15.80
CA VAL A 58 -18.07 10.28 -15.29
C VAL A 58 -16.92 9.45 -14.75
N TYR A 59 -17.06 8.92 -13.53
CA TYR A 59 -16.00 8.13 -12.89
C TYR A 59 -15.64 6.86 -13.68
N ASP A 60 -14.37 6.73 -14.10
CA ASP A 60 -13.84 5.51 -14.70
C ASP A 60 -12.99 4.72 -13.70
N PRO A 61 -13.43 3.52 -13.25
CA PRO A 61 -12.64 2.66 -12.38
C PRO A 61 -11.42 2.01 -13.07
N ALA A 62 -11.27 2.09 -14.40
CA ALA A 62 -10.13 1.51 -15.10
C ALA A 62 -8.85 2.36 -15.02
N PHE A 63 -8.95 3.64 -14.63
CA PHE A 63 -7.79 4.54 -14.51
C PHE A 63 -7.08 4.47 -13.13
N PRO A 64 -7.75 4.70 -11.98
CA PRO A 64 -7.04 4.96 -10.72
C PRO A 64 -6.61 3.68 -9.99
N THR A 65 -5.30 3.49 -9.83
CA THR A 65 -4.74 2.52 -8.86
C THR A 65 -4.47 3.21 -7.52
N ARG A 66 -4.75 2.53 -6.40
CA ARG A 66 -4.48 3.08 -5.06
C ARG A 66 -2.97 3.19 -4.78
N GLY A 67 -2.57 4.15 -3.96
CA GLY A 67 -1.19 4.33 -3.51
C GLY A 67 -0.30 5.15 -4.44
N LEU A 68 -0.88 5.77 -5.48
CA LEU A 68 -0.21 6.79 -6.28
C LEU A 68 0.14 8.03 -5.44
N VAL A 69 1.07 8.82 -5.96
CA VAL A 69 1.51 10.09 -5.37
C VAL A 69 1.15 11.22 -6.31
N PHE A 70 0.42 12.24 -5.84
CA PHE A 70 0.20 13.46 -6.59
C PHE A 70 1.33 14.46 -6.31
N ASP A 71 1.96 14.98 -7.36
CA ASP A 71 2.93 16.07 -7.27
C ASP A 71 2.20 17.42 -7.40
N THR A 72 2.06 18.12 -6.28
CA THR A 72 1.39 19.42 -6.25
C THR A 72 2.16 20.55 -6.97
N HIS A 73 3.42 20.32 -7.36
CA HIS A 73 4.20 21.29 -8.12
C HIS A 73 3.91 21.25 -9.62
N TYR A 74 3.90 20.04 -10.21
CA TYR A 74 3.78 19.83 -11.66
C TYR A 74 2.47 19.16 -12.11
N GLY A 75 1.55 18.85 -11.18
CA GLY A 75 0.22 18.31 -11.52
C GLY A 75 0.18 16.83 -11.88
N ASN A 76 1.29 16.10 -11.68
CA ASN A 76 1.43 14.72 -12.14
C ASN A 76 0.91 13.69 -11.12
N LEU A 77 0.34 12.60 -11.62
CA LEU A 77 0.15 11.36 -10.87
C LEU A 77 1.35 10.44 -11.08
N LEU A 78 1.98 10.02 -9.99
CA LEU A 78 3.22 9.26 -9.97
C LEU A 78 3.01 7.89 -9.29
N LYS A 79 3.35 6.82 -10.00
CA LYS A 79 3.53 5.48 -9.41
C LYS A 79 5.00 5.31 -9.07
N VAL A 80 5.33 5.01 -7.81
CA VAL A 80 6.73 4.98 -7.33
C VAL A 80 7.08 3.71 -6.57
N ASP A 81 8.37 3.38 -6.54
CA ASP A 81 8.91 2.28 -5.75
C ASP A 81 9.16 2.66 -4.26
N ALA A 82 9.75 1.74 -3.50
CA ALA A 82 10.04 1.92 -2.07
C ALA A 82 10.98 3.10 -1.75
N TYR A 83 11.83 3.49 -2.69
CA TYR A 83 12.86 4.51 -2.53
C TYR A 83 12.35 5.88 -2.97
N GLY A 84 11.52 5.90 -4.01
CA GLY A 84 10.97 7.12 -4.62
C GLY A 84 11.21 7.22 -6.12
N ASN A 85 11.74 6.17 -6.75
CA ASN A 85 11.97 6.15 -8.19
C ASN A 85 10.63 6.02 -8.94
N LEU A 86 10.52 6.68 -10.09
CA LEU A 86 9.34 6.66 -10.93
C LEU A 86 9.18 5.30 -11.63
N LEU A 87 7.95 4.79 -11.64
CA LEU A 87 7.52 3.61 -12.40
C LEU A 87 6.57 4.01 -13.54
N VAL A 88 5.66 4.94 -13.24
CA VAL A 88 4.70 5.55 -14.18
C VAL A 88 4.52 7.01 -13.78
N CYS A 89 4.41 7.90 -14.77
CA CYS A 89 4.07 9.32 -14.59
C CYS A 89 2.94 9.66 -15.58
N ALA A 90 1.89 10.32 -15.11
CA ALA A 90 0.82 10.82 -15.98
C ALA A 90 0.47 12.28 -15.68
N HIS A 91 0.35 13.09 -16.73
CA HIS A 91 -0.12 14.47 -16.69
C HIS A 91 -1.53 14.52 -17.29
N GLY A 92 -2.55 14.63 -16.44
CA GLY A 92 -3.93 14.36 -16.86
C GLY A 92 -4.07 12.90 -17.30
N PHE A 93 -4.48 12.68 -18.55
CA PHE A 93 -4.48 11.35 -19.17
C PHE A 93 -3.27 11.07 -20.09
N ASN A 94 -2.33 12.01 -20.24
CA ASN A 94 -1.10 11.75 -20.99
C ASN A 94 -0.07 11.01 -20.13
N PHE A 95 0.40 9.84 -20.59
CA PHE A 95 1.39 9.03 -19.88
C PHE A 95 2.80 9.38 -20.36
N LEU A 96 3.56 10.06 -19.49
CA LEU A 96 4.88 10.60 -19.83
C LEU A 96 5.95 9.50 -19.88
N ARG A 97 6.82 9.60 -20.88
CA ARG A 97 7.87 8.64 -21.21
C ARG A 97 9.17 8.91 -20.44
N GLY A 98 10.07 7.92 -20.46
CA GLY A 98 11.39 8.01 -19.83
C GLY A 98 12.19 9.29 -20.13
N PRO A 99 12.18 9.83 -21.36
CA PRO A 99 12.82 11.11 -21.69
C PRO A 99 12.10 12.33 -21.09
N GLU A 100 10.82 12.50 -21.43
CA GLU A 100 9.93 13.60 -21.00
C GLU A 100 9.95 13.76 -19.47
N THR A 101 9.98 12.65 -18.73
CA THR A 101 10.06 12.68 -17.26
C THR A 101 11.39 13.20 -16.71
N ARG A 102 12.50 13.21 -17.48
CA ARG A 102 13.77 13.79 -17.02
C ARG A 102 13.74 15.33 -16.96
N GLU A 103 12.89 16.02 -17.73
CA GLU A 103 12.77 17.49 -17.64
C GLU A 103 12.33 17.92 -16.23
N GLN A 104 11.31 17.25 -15.70
CA GLN A 104 10.70 17.54 -14.40
C GLN A 104 11.36 16.75 -13.26
N TYR A 105 11.89 15.56 -13.55
CA TYR A 105 12.53 14.67 -12.59
C TYR A 105 13.86 14.12 -13.16
N PRO A 106 14.95 14.90 -13.21
CA PRO A 106 16.20 14.50 -13.90
C PRO A 106 16.76 13.13 -13.49
N ASN A 107 16.68 12.82 -12.20
CA ASN A 107 17.10 11.53 -11.61
C ASN A 107 15.97 10.49 -11.53
N LYS A 108 14.86 10.68 -12.27
CA LYS A 108 13.63 9.85 -12.25
C LYS A 108 13.15 9.50 -10.83
N PHE A 109 13.27 10.45 -9.91
CA PHE A 109 13.16 10.23 -8.46
C PHE A 109 12.45 11.38 -7.75
N ILE A 110 11.64 11.07 -6.74
CA ILE A 110 11.01 12.04 -5.83
C ILE A 110 11.42 11.82 -4.37
N GLN A 111 11.63 12.93 -3.67
CA GLN A 111 11.79 12.91 -2.21
C GLN A 111 10.44 12.72 -1.52
N ARG A 112 9.88 11.50 -1.57
CA ARG A 112 8.56 11.11 -1.02
C ARG A 112 8.38 11.26 0.52
N ASP A 113 9.30 11.93 1.20
CA ASP A 113 9.17 12.38 2.61
C ASP A 113 8.98 13.92 2.70
N ASP A 114 9.09 14.66 1.59
CA ASP A 114 8.56 16.02 1.41
C ASP A 114 7.04 15.96 1.23
N THR A 115 6.33 16.01 2.36
CA THR A 115 4.87 15.98 2.40
C THR A 115 4.22 17.34 2.12
N ASP A 116 5.01 18.41 1.91
CA ASP A 116 4.47 19.72 1.50
C ASP A 116 4.27 19.77 -0.02
N ARG A 117 5.09 19.03 -0.79
CA ARG A 117 4.93 18.84 -2.24
C ARG A 117 4.14 17.59 -2.62
N PHE A 118 4.44 16.44 -2.01
CA PHE A 118 3.95 15.13 -2.47
C PHE A 118 2.86 14.55 -1.55
N TYR A 119 1.70 14.23 -2.11
CA TYR A 119 0.59 13.61 -1.37
C TYR A 119 0.32 12.16 -1.82
N ILE A 120 0.29 11.22 -0.87
CA ILE A 120 0.18 9.78 -1.15
C ILE A 120 -1.26 9.29 -0.91
N LEU A 121 -1.90 8.81 -1.98
CA LEU A 121 -3.32 8.46 -2.07
C LEU A 121 -3.57 7.03 -1.52
N ASN A 122 -3.42 6.86 -0.20
CA ASN A 122 -3.24 5.55 0.47
C ASN A 122 -4.50 4.68 0.69
N THR A 123 -5.71 5.24 0.62
CA THR A 123 -6.98 4.58 1.00
C THR A 123 -7.95 4.49 -0.19
N LEU A 124 -8.95 3.62 -0.12
CA LEU A 124 -9.94 3.49 -1.20
C LEU A 124 -10.84 4.73 -1.34
N PHE A 125 -11.02 5.50 -0.25
CA PHE A 125 -11.60 6.85 -0.30
C PHE A 125 -10.82 7.83 -1.19
N ASN A 126 -9.56 7.55 -1.52
CA ASN A 126 -8.76 8.40 -2.40
C ASN A 126 -8.94 8.08 -3.90
N LEU A 127 -9.61 6.98 -4.29
CA LEU A 127 -9.80 6.64 -5.72
C LEU A 127 -10.60 7.71 -6.51
N PRO A 128 -11.70 8.30 -5.97
CA PRO A 128 -12.43 9.36 -6.67
C PRO A 128 -11.57 10.59 -6.95
N GLU A 129 -10.78 11.06 -5.96
CA GLU A 129 -9.88 12.20 -6.16
C GLU A 129 -8.67 11.86 -7.03
N THR A 130 -8.19 10.61 -7.01
CA THR A 130 -7.12 10.15 -7.91
C THR A 130 -7.54 10.32 -9.37
N TYR A 131 -8.76 9.89 -9.73
CA TYR A 131 -9.29 10.09 -11.07
C TYR A 131 -9.64 11.55 -11.35
N LEU A 132 -10.28 12.25 -10.40
CA LEU A 132 -10.68 13.66 -10.57
C LEU A 132 -9.48 14.59 -10.79
N LEU A 133 -8.34 14.36 -10.14
CA LEU A 133 -7.12 15.13 -10.37
C LEU A 133 -6.64 14.96 -11.83
N ALA A 134 -6.71 13.74 -12.39
CA ALA A 134 -6.42 13.51 -13.80
C ALA A 134 -7.43 14.22 -14.72
N CYS A 135 -8.75 14.09 -14.46
CA CYS A 135 -9.78 14.78 -15.23
C CYS A 135 -9.60 16.31 -15.25
N LEU A 136 -9.20 16.90 -14.12
CA LEU A 136 -9.00 18.35 -14.02
C LEU A 136 -7.75 18.79 -14.78
N VAL A 137 -6.61 18.12 -14.59
CA VAL A 137 -5.38 18.44 -15.34
C VAL A 137 -5.59 18.29 -16.84
N ASP A 138 -6.25 17.22 -17.28
CA ASP A 138 -6.59 17.01 -18.69
C ASP A 138 -7.53 18.11 -19.24
N PHE A 139 -8.64 18.39 -18.53
CA PHE A 139 -9.61 19.41 -18.95
C PHE A 139 -8.99 20.81 -19.07
N PHE A 140 -8.20 21.24 -18.09
CA PHE A 140 -7.57 22.56 -18.13
C PHE A 140 -6.41 22.65 -19.14
N THR A 141 -5.77 21.52 -19.48
CA THR A 141 -4.76 21.44 -20.55
C THR A 141 -5.39 21.53 -21.94
N ASN A 142 -6.55 20.90 -22.14
CA ASN A 142 -7.21 20.76 -23.44
C ASN A 142 -8.31 21.83 -23.71
N CYS A 143 -8.41 22.89 -22.89
CA CYS A 143 -9.45 23.91 -23.01
C CYS A 143 -8.86 25.28 -23.40
N ASP A 144 -9.13 25.74 -24.63
CA ASP A 144 -8.65 26.98 -25.28
C ASP A 144 -8.71 28.28 -24.43
N ARG A 145 -9.54 28.29 -23.38
CA ARG A 145 -9.66 29.42 -22.44
C ARG A 145 -8.41 29.57 -21.55
N TYR A 146 -7.75 28.46 -21.22
CA TYR A 146 -6.65 28.42 -20.26
C TYR A 146 -5.31 28.32 -20.99
N THR A 147 -4.30 29.02 -20.47
CA THR A 147 -2.91 28.82 -20.89
C THR A 147 -2.20 27.96 -19.85
N SER A 148 -1.76 26.77 -20.26
CA SER A 148 -0.93 25.89 -19.43
C SER A 148 0.42 26.54 -19.11
N CYS A 149 0.88 26.34 -17.88
CA CYS A 149 2.18 26.74 -17.35
C CYS A 149 2.76 25.55 -16.56
N GLU A 150 4.08 25.51 -16.40
CA GLU A 150 4.80 24.44 -15.68
C GLU A 150 4.19 24.05 -14.31
N THR A 151 3.60 25.03 -13.61
CA THR A 151 3.06 24.84 -12.25
C THR A 151 1.54 25.09 -12.11
N GLY A 152 0.80 25.20 -13.22
CA GLY A 152 -0.66 25.35 -13.22
C GLY A 152 -1.22 26.00 -14.47
N PHE A 153 -2.40 26.61 -14.35
CA PHE A 153 -3.15 27.18 -15.48
C PHE A 153 -3.47 28.66 -15.27
N LYS A 154 -3.56 29.42 -16.37
CA LYS A 154 -3.87 30.85 -16.37
C LYS A 154 -5.12 31.18 -17.21
N ASP A 155 -6.04 31.96 -16.64
CA ASP A 155 -7.22 32.53 -17.30
C ASP A 155 -7.24 34.05 -17.08
N GLY A 156 -6.82 34.82 -18.08
CA GLY A 156 -6.66 36.27 -17.96
C GLY A 156 -5.68 36.67 -16.86
N ASP A 157 -6.17 37.35 -15.82
CA ASP A 157 -5.39 37.76 -14.64
C ASP A 157 -5.43 36.74 -13.49
N LEU A 158 -6.14 35.61 -13.65
CA LEU A 158 -6.23 34.54 -12.66
C LEU A 158 -5.21 33.44 -12.95
N PHE A 159 -4.49 32.99 -11.93
CA PHE A 159 -3.59 31.84 -11.99
C PHE A 159 -4.00 30.80 -10.94
N MET A 160 -4.22 29.57 -11.38
CA MET A 160 -4.55 28.43 -10.54
C MET A 160 -3.40 27.42 -10.59
N SER A 161 -2.61 27.36 -9.52
CA SER A 161 -1.55 26.36 -9.38
C SER A 161 -2.12 24.94 -9.21
N PHE A 162 -1.35 23.92 -9.60
CA PHE A 162 -1.71 22.52 -9.30
C PHE A 162 -1.88 22.27 -7.80
N ARG A 163 -1.12 22.97 -6.94
CA ARG A 163 -1.24 22.89 -5.47
C ARG A 163 -2.54 23.46 -4.93
N SER A 164 -3.00 24.61 -5.45
CA SER A 164 -4.32 25.16 -5.07
C SER A 164 -5.45 24.25 -5.55
N MET A 165 -5.39 23.78 -6.81
CA MET A 165 -6.39 22.86 -7.35
C MET A 165 -6.47 21.56 -6.56
N PHE A 166 -5.32 20.99 -6.15
CA PHE A 166 -5.27 19.84 -5.27
C PHE A 166 -5.88 20.12 -3.89
N GLN A 167 -5.62 21.29 -3.30
CA GLN A 167 -6.21 21.67 -2.02
C GLN A 167 -7.73 21.82 -2.12
N ASP A 168 -8.24 22.44 -3.20
CA ASP A 168 -9.68 22.57 -3.44
C ASP A 168 -10.36 21.20 -3.64
N VAL A 169 -9.71 20.26 -4.32
CA VAL A 169 -10.17 18.85 -4.41
C VAL A 169 -10.20 18.19 -3.03
N ARG A 170 -9.10 18.30 -2.25
CA ARG A 170 -9.02 17.74 -0.88
C ARG A 170 -10.11 18.30 0.04
N ASP A 171 -10.30 19.61 0.02
CA ASP A 171 -11.32 20.31 0.81
C ASP A 171 -12.74 19.95 0.34
N ALA A 172 -12.95 19.72 -0.96
CA ALA A 172 -14.22 19.23 -1.50
C ALA A 172 -14.52 17.79 -1.03
N VAL A 173 -13.55 16.86 -1.11
CA VAL A 173 -13.69 15.48 -0.63
C VAL A 173 -13.99 15.44 0.86
N ASP A 174 -13.22 16.17 1.67
CA ASP A 174 -13.45 16.21 3.13
C ASP A 174 -14.78 16.90 3.46
N TRP A 175 -15.18 17.93 2.71
CA TRP A 175 -16.53 18.52 2.84
C TRP A 175 -17.62 17.48 2.53
N VAL A 176 -17.49 16.69 1.45
CA VAL A 176 -18.45 15.66 1.05
C VAL A 176 -18.61 14.58 2.12
N HIS A 177 -17.51 14.18 2.78
CA HIS A 177 -17.52 13.15 3.84
C HIS A 177 -18.03 13.66 5.20
N TYR A 178 -17.78 14.93 5.57
CA TYR A 178 -18.09 15.46 6.90
C TYR A 178 -19.29 16.42 6.97
N LYS A 179 -19.70 17.02 5.85
CA LYS A 179 -20.74 18.08 5.78
C LYS A 179 -21.75 17.88 4.64
N GLY A 180 -21.36 17.18 3.58
CA GLY A 180 -22.20 16.86 2.42
C GLY A 180 -23.04 15.59 2.60
N SER A 181 -23.77 15.24 1.54
CA SER A 181 -24.77 14.17 1.53
C SER A 181 -24.22 12.76 1.26
N LEU A 182 -22.89 12.53 1.23
CA LEU A 182 -22.34 11.19 0.95
C LEU A 182 -22.83 10.16 1.97
N LYS A 183 -22.65 10.46 3.27
CA LYS A 183 -23.13 9.59 4.36
C LYS A 183 -24.65 9.39 4.29
N GLU A 184 -25.41 10.42 3.95
CA GLU A 184 -26.88 10.36 3.82
C GLU A 184 -27.30 9.42 2.69
N LYS A 185 -26.87 9.69 1.44
CA LYS A 185 -27.15 8.87 0.25
C LYS A 185 -26.64 7.43 0.38
N THR A 186 -25.56 7.21 1.12
CA THR A 186 -25.07 5.85 1.46
C THR A 186 -26.07 5.10 2.34
N LEU A 187 -26.57 5.77 3.38
CA LEU A 187 -27.49 5.21 4.38
C LEU A 187 -28.92 5.00 3.85
N GLU A 188 -29.30 5.71 2.77
CA GLU A 188 -30.58 5.52 2.07
C GLU A 188 -30.63 4.23 1.24
N ASN A 189 -29.49 3.67 0.84
CA ASN A 189 -29.43 2.46 -0.01
C ASN A 189 -28.17 1.62 0.29
N LEU A 190 -28.13 1.05 1.48
CA LEU A 190 -26.98 0.28 1.96
C LEU A 190 -26.75 -1.01 1.14
N GLU A 191 -27.82 -1.59 0.58
CA GLU A 191 -27.77 -2.71 -0.36
C GLU A 191 -27.01 -2.37 -1.64
N LYS A 192 -27.08 -1.12 -2.15
CA LYS A 192 -26.28 -0.68 -3.30
C LYS A 192 -24.81 -0.45 -2.91
N TYR A 193 -24.54 0.11 -1.74
CA TYR A 193 -23.21 0.66 -1.43
C TYR A 193 -22.32 -0.16 -0.49
N VAL A 194 -22.84 -1.11 0.28
CA VAL A 194 -22.07 -1.84 1.32
C VAL A 194 -22.13 -3.36 1.12
N VAL A 195 -20.99 -4.03 1.26
CA VAL A 195 -20.90 -5.50 1.27
C VAL A 195 -21.33 -6.04 2.65
N LYS A 196 -22.27 -6.99 2.65
CA LYS A 196 -22.88 -7.58 3.85
C LYS A 196 -22.68 -9.09 3.88
N ASP A 197 -22.09 -9.61 4.95
CA ASP A 197 -21.68 -11.02 5.06
C ASP A 197 -22.10 -11.65 6.40
N GLY A 198 -23.01 -12.63 6.34
CA GLY A 198 -23.51 -13.37 7.50
C GLY A 198 -22.46 -14.17 8.28
N LYS A 199 -21.23 -14.27 7.77
CA LYS A 199 -20.07 -14.86 8.48
C LYS A 199 -19.41 -13.90 9.47
N LEU A 200 -19.64 -12.58 9.38
CA LEU A 200 -19.05 -11.58 10.30
C LEU A 200 -19.47 -11.83 11.76
N PRO A 201 -20.77 -11.99 12.10
CA PRO A 201 -21.20 -12.35 13.45
C PRO A 201 -20.56 -13.64 13.99
N LEU A 202 -20.30 -14.62 13.13
CA LEU A 202 -19.63 -15.88 13.49
C LEU A 202 -18.15 -15.68 13.84
N LEU A 203 -17.43 -14.83 13.10
CA LEU A 203 -16.02 -14.57 13.38
C LEU A 203 -15.85 -13.81 14.69
N LEU A 204 -16.65 -12.76 14.93
CA LEU A 204 -16.55 -12.00 16.18
C LEU A 204 -17.02 -12.81 17.40
N SER A 205 -18.04 -13.67 17.29
CA SER A 205 -18.39 -14.53 18.42
C SER A 205 -17.24 -15.47 18.79
N ARG A 206 -16.61 -16.07 17.77
CA ARG A 206 -15.46 -16.97 17.94
C ARG A 206 -14.22 -16.25 18.50
N MET A 207 -13.99 -14.99 18.15
CA MET A 207 -12.93 -14.19 18.77
C MET A 207 -13.19 -13.92 20.25
N ASN A 208 -14.45 -13.60 20.63
CA ASN A 208 -14.88 -13.44 22.02
C ASN A 208 -14.85 -14.75 22.85
N GLU A 209 -14.76 -15.93 22.21
CA GLU A 209 -14.56 -17.22 22.89
C GLU A 209 -13.11 -17.41 23.40
N VAL A 210 -12.14 -16.63 22.90
CA VAL A 210 -10.69 -16.82 23.18
C VAL A 210 -9.92 -15.56 23.59
N GLY A 211 -10.54 -14.38 23.49
CA GLY A 211 -9.96 -13.09 23.81
C GLY A 211 -11.02 -11.99 23.81
N LYS A 212 -10.59 -10.72 23.87
CA LYS A 212 -11.46 -9.55 23.79
C LYS A 212 -11.58 -9.04 22.35
N VAL A 213 -12.68 -8.38 22.01
CA VAL A 213 -12.90 -7.75 20.69
C VAL A 213 -13.17 -6.26 20.85
N PHE A 214 -12.54 -5.41 20.04
CA PHE A 214 -12.75 -3.96 20.12
C PHE A 214 -12.85 -3.26 18.75
N LEU A 215 -13.58 -2.15 18.71
CA LEU A 215 -13.69 -1.27 17.56
C LEU A 215 -12.98 0.06 17.86
N VAL A 216 -12.10 0.50 16.96
CA VAL A 216 -11.46 1.83 16.96
C VAL A 216 -11.58 2.37 15.54
N THR A 217 -12.49 3.33 15.34
CA THR A 217 -12.77 3.90 14.02
C THR A 217 -12.70 5.42 13.98
N ASN A 218 -12.35 5.97 12.81
CA ASN A 218 -12.36 7.41 12.57
C ASN A 218 -13.78 7.97 12.34
N SER A 219 -14.75 7.11 12.00
CA SER A 219 -16.15 7.51 11.83
C SER A 219 -16.82 7.92 13.15
N ASP A 220 -17.88 8.72 13.04
CA ASP A 220 -18.70 9.17 14.15
C ASP A 220 -19.73 8.12 14.59
N TYR A 221 -20.21 8.19 15.83
CA TYR A 221 -21.16 7.20 16.36
C TYR A 221 -22.45 7.05 15.55
N LYS A 222 -22.99 8.12 14.94
CA LYS A 222 -24.28 8.02 14.22
C LYS A 222 -24.13 7.31 12.89
N TYR A 223 -23.00 7.50 12.22
CA TYR A 223 -22.66 6.74 11.03
C TYR A 223 -22.31 5.29 11.39
N THR A 224 -21.45 5.09 12.39
CA THR A 224 -21.04 3.76 12.86
C THR A 224 -22.22 2.91 13.33
N ASP A 225 -23.13 3.45 14.13
CA ASP A 225 -24.26 2.67 14.65
C ASP A 225 -25.21 2.20 13.55
N LYS A 226 -25.43 3.01 12.49
CA LYS A 226 -26.24 2.61 11.34
C LYS A 226 -25.53 1.58 10.45
N ILE A 227 -24.26 1.83 10.09
CA ILE A 227 -23.45 0.90 9.27
C ILE A 227 -23.30 -0.45 9.97
N MET A 228 -22.94 -0.45 11.25
CA MET A 228 -22.79 -1.68 12.03
C MET A 228 -24.13 -2.37 12.30
N THR A 229 -25.24 -1.64 12.45
CA THR A 229 -26.58 -2.28 12.48
C THR A 229 -26.86 -2.98 11.17
N TYR A 230 -26.61 -2.35 10.02
CA TYR A 230 -26.80 -2.99 8.71
C TYR A 230 -25.93 -4.24 8.51
N LEU A 231 -24.65 -4.20 8.91
CA LEU A 231 -23.72 -5.34 8.81
C LEU A 231 -24.10 -6.53 9.69
N PHE A 232 -24.93 -6.34 10.74
CA PHE A 232 -25.36 -7.39 11.66
C PHE A 232 -26.85 -7.77 11.50
N ASP A 233 -27.62 -6.98 10.75
CA ASP A 233 -29.03 -7.23 10.42
C ASP A 233 -29.19 -8.50 9.58
N PHE A 234 -29.40 -9.60 10.29
CA PHE A 234 -29.74 -10.92 9.77
C PHE A 234 -30.83 -11.52 10.67
N PRO A 235 -31.66 -12.44 10.18
CA PRO A 235 -32.66 -13.15 10.99
C PRO A 235 -32.05 -14.16 11.99
N HIS A 236 -30.77 -14.01 12.32
CA HIS A 236 -30.02 -14.86 13.25
C HIS A 236 -28.84 -14.12 13.87
N GLY A 237 -28.30 -14.67 14.97
CA GLY A 237 -27.04 -14.24 15.58
C GLY A 237 -25.82 -14.87 14.89
N PRO A 238 -24.80 -15.34 15.65
CA PRO A 238 -23.56 -15.89 15.09
C PRO A 238 -23.73 -17.08 14.12
N LYS A 239 -24.85 -17.80 14.16
CA LYS A 239 -25.16 -18.93 13.28
C LYS A 239 -26.66 -18.94 12.95
N PRO A 240 -27.10 -19.43 11.77
CA PRO A 240 -28.50 -19.69 11.49
C PRO A 240 -29.18 -20.46 12.64
N GLY A 241 -30.35 -20.02 13.07
CA GLY A 241 -31.09 -20.57 14.21
C GLY A 241 -30.68 -20.06 15.60
N SER A 242 -29.58 -19.31 15.73
CA SER A 242 -29.30 -18.54 16.96
C SER A 242 -30.02 -17.19 16.95
N ALA A 243 -30.42 -16.67 18.11
CA ALA A 243 -31.12 -15.38 18.20
C ALA A 243 -30.24 -14.21 17.73
N HIS A 244 -30.84 -13.27 16.99
CA HIS A 244 -30.20 -12.02 16.59
C HIS A 244 -29.71 -11.22 17.82
N ARG A 245 -28.60 -10.50 17.65
CA ARG A 245 -27.92 -9.74 18.72
C ARG A 245 -27.49 -8.37 18.18
N PRO A 246 -27.70 -7.27 18.92
CA PRO A 246 -27.17 -5.96 18.56
C PRO A 246 -25.65 -6.00 18.35
N TRP A 247 -25.15 -5.25 17.36
CA TRP A 247 -23.75 -5.24 16.95
C TRP A 247 -22.81 -4.88 18.10
N GLN A 248 -23.24 -3.97 18.98
CA GLN A 248 -22.47 -3.51 20.14
C GLN A 248 -22.12 -4.66 21.09
N SER A 249 -22.96 -5.70 21.15
CA SER A 249 -22.75 -6.87 22.03
C SER A 249 -21.58 -7.76 21.60
N TYR A 250 -20.99 -7.54 20.43
CA TYR A 250 -19.83 -8.30 19.92
C TYR A 250 -18.48 -7.65 20.28
N PHE A 251 -18.48 -6.54 21.03
CA PHE A 251 -17.29 -5.77 21.39
C PHE A 251 -17.23 -5.51 22.90
N ASP A 252 -16.08 -5.74 23.52
CA ASP A 252 -15.78 -5.32 24.90
C ASP A 252 -15.59 -3.80 25.02
N LEU A 253 -15.10 -3.17 23.95
CA LEU A 253 -14.80 -1.74 23.87
C LEU A 253 -15.13 -1.22 22.48
N ILE A 254 -15.86 -0.11 22.42
CA ILE A 254 -16.25 0.58 21.19
C ILE A 254 -15.77 2.03 21.28
N LEU A 255 -14.94 2.45 20.32
CA LEU A 255 -14.35 3.78 20.26
C LEU A 255 -14.51 4.37 18.85
N VAL A 256 -15.16 5.53 18.79
CA VAL A 256 -15.41 6.33 17.57
C VAL A 256 -14.58 7.61 17.58
N ASP A 257 -14.63 8.39 16.50
CA ASP A 257 -13.91 9.67 16.35
C ASP A 257 -12.39 9.55 16.63
N ALA A 258 -11.78 8.38 16.37
CA ALA A 258 -10.45 8.03 16.89
C ALA A 258 -9.30 8.96 16.41
N ARG A 259 -9.45 9.58 15.23
CA ARG A 259 -8.43 10.41 14.56
C ARG A 259 -7.09 9.70 14.37
N LYS A 260 -7.10 8.42 13.98
CA LYS A 260 -5.91 7.74 13.45
C LYS A 260 -5.38 8.55 12.25
N PRO A 261 -4.07 8.84 12.16
CA PRO A 261 -2.97 8.23 12.92
C PRO A 261 -2.63 8.86 14.28
N LEU A 262 -3.19 10.02 14.64
CA LEU A 262 -2.89 10.74 15.89
C LEU A 262 -3.18 9.87 17.13
N PHE A 263 -4.22 9.04 17.05
CA PHE A 263 -4.59 8.01 18.02
C PHE A 263 -3.42 7.17 18.56
N PHE A 264 -2.44 6.83 17.70
CA PHE A 264 -1.28 5.99 18.06
C PHE A 264 -0.10 6.79 18.64
N GLY A 265 -0.28 8.09 18.84
CA GLY A 265 0.62 8.97 19.59
C GLY A 265 -0.10 9.55 20.81
N GLU A 266 -0.15 10.88 20.91
CA GLU A 266 -0.86 11.60 22.00
C GLU A 266 -2.39 11.42 21.96
N GLY A 267 -2.96 11.07 20.81
CA GLY A 267 -4.41 10.91 20.64
C GLY A 267 -5.18 12.21 20.87
N THR A 268 -6.30 12.12 21.58
CA THR A 268 -7.14 13.26 21.99
C THR A 268 -7.77 13.01 23.37
N VAL A 269 -8.44 14.02 23.94
CA VAL A 269 -9.20 13.89 25.19
C VAL A 269 -10.26 12.78 25.06
N LEU A 270 -10.23 11.79 25.96
CA LEU A 270 -11.23 10.72 26.00
C LEU A 270 -12.61 11.26 26.41
N ARG A 271 -13.63 10.96 25.60
CA ARG A 271 -15.02 11.35 25.82
C ARG A 271 -15.94 10.13 25.88
N GLN A 272 -17.12 10.30 26.49
CA GLN A 272 -18.20 9.32 26.44
C GLN A 272 -19.29 9.79 25.47
N VAL A 273 -19.77 8.89 24.62
CA VAL A 273 -20.96 9.12 23.78
C VAL A 273 -22.22 8.88 24.61
N ASP A 274 -23.19 9.77 24.49
CA ASP A 274 -24.59 9.46 24.79
C ASP A 274 -25.20 8.76 23.57
N THR A 275 -25.38 7.44 23.67
CA THR A 275 -25.87 6.59 22.60
C THR A 275 -27.33 6.84 22.24
N VAL A 276 -28.10 7.53 23.09
CA VAL A 276 -29.51 7.90 22.80
C VAL A 276 -29.61 9.10 21.87
N THR A 277 -28.75 10.11 22.03
CA THR A 277 -28.74 11.31 21.16
C THR A 277 -27.65 11.29 20.08
N GLY A 278 -26.69 10.38 20.19
CA GLY A 278 -25.47 10.31 19.39
C GLY A 278 -24.61 11.58 19.52
N LYS A 279 -24.53 12.15 20.74
CA LYS A 279 -23.72 13.34 21.05
C LYS A 279 -22.69 12.99 22.13
N LEU A 280 -21.60 13.75 22.20
CA LEU A 280 -20.61 13.59 23.26
C LEU A 280 -21.12 14.25 24.55
N LYS A 281 -21.05 13.51 25.67
CA LYS A 281 -21.30 14.05 27.01
C LYS A 281 -20.23 15.08 27.36
N ILE A 282 -20.60 16.15 28.06
CA ILE A 282 -19.68 17.23 28.42
C ILE A 282 -18.67 16.74 29.48
N GLY A 283 -17.39 17.11 29.31
CA GLY A 283 -16.28 16.67 30.17
C GLY A 283 -15.51 15.46 29.64
N THR A 284 -14.33 15.24 30.22
CA THR A 284 -13.46 14.08 29.99
C THR A 284 -14.03 12.86 30.71
N TYR A 285 -13.96 11.67 30.09
CA TYR A 285 -14.32 10.44 30.78
C TYR A 285 -13.16 9.93 31.65
N THR A 286 -13.42 9.71 32.94
CA THR A 286 -12.42 9.25 33.92
C THR A 286 -12.89 8.02 34.71
N GLY A 287 -13.85 7.26 34.17
CA GLY A 287 -14.37 6.04 34.79
C GLY A 287 -13.61 4.77 34.35
N PRO A 288 -13.93 3.61 34.96
CA PRO A 288 -13.44 2.31 34.50
C PRO A 288 -14.15 1.88 33.20
N LEU A 289 -13.68 0.78 32.59
CA LEU A 289 -14.43 0.11 31.52
C LEU A 289 -15.76 -0.41 32.08
N GLN A 290 -16.88 -0.09 31.43
CA GLN A 290 -18.20 -0.62 31.75
C GLN A 290 -18.91 -1.08 30.47
N HIS A 291 -19.68 -2.16 30.56
CA HIS A 291 -20.42 -2.71 29.43
C HIS A 291 -21.47 -1.70 28.90
N GLY A 292 -21.59 -1.58 27.58
CA GLY A 292 -22.50 -0.64 26.93
C GLY A 292 -22.03 0.82 26.87
N ILE A 293 -20.82 1.14 27.37
CA ILE A 293 -20.20 2.45 27.13
C ILE A 293 -19.57 2.49 25.73
N VAL A 294 -19.84 3.57 25.00
CA VAL A 294 -19.13 3.94 23.78
C VAL A 294 -18.24 5.15 24.06
N TYR A 295 -16.99 5.07 23.64
CA TYR A 295 -15.96 6.09 23.78
C TYR A 295 -15.80 6.91 22.51
N SER A 296 -15.25 8.11 22.65
CA SER A 296 -14.90 9.00 21.54
C SER A 296 -13.54 9.67 21.80
N GLY A 297 -12.70 9.78 20.78
CA GLY A 297 -11.33 10.30 20.91
C GLY A 297 -10.42 9.34 21.68
N GLY A 298 -9.65 9.84 22.65
CA GLY A 298 -8.69 9.01 23.40
C GLY A 298 -7.41 8.69 22.60
N SER A 299 -6.68 7.66 23.04
CA SER A 299 -5.45 7.16 22.41
C SER A 299 -5.37 5.63 22.42
N SER A 300 -4.39 5.05 21.73
CA SER A 300 -4.08 3.62 21.80
C SER A 300 -3.83 3.12 23.22
N ASP A 301 -3.27 3.98 24.07
CA ASP A 301 -2.91 3.65 25.45
C ASP A 301 -4.18 3.47 26.29
N THR A 302 -5.23 4.26 26.01
CA THR A 302 -6.57 4.07 26.58
C THR A 302 -7.11 2.66 26.31
N VAL A 303 -6.88 2.12 25.11
CA VAL A 303 -7.33 0.77 24.75
C VAL A 303 -6.49 -0.30 25.45
N CYS A 304 -5.17 -0.11 25.52
CA CYS A 304 -4.28 -0.99 26.30
C CYS A 304 -4.68 -1.05 27.79
N ASP A 305 -4.95 0.09 28.41
CA ASP A 305 -5.31 0.20 29.83
C ASP A 305 -6.69 -0.41 30.13
N LEU A 306 -7.72 -0.01 29.36
CA LEU A 306 -9.09 -0.51 29.59
C LEU A 306 -9.25 -2.00 29.29
N LEU A 307 -8.47 -2.55 28.34
CA LEU A 307 -8.49 -3.98 28.03
C LEU A 307 -7.48 -4.79 28.87
N GLY A 308 -6.48 -4.15 29.50
CA GLY A 308 -5.41 -4.81 30.24
C GLY A 308 -4.42 -5.56 29.33
N ALA A 309 -4.14 -5.02 28.14
CA ALA A 309 -3.40 -5.68 27.07
C ALA A 309 -2.16 -4.88 26.64
N LYS A 310 -1.08 -5.57 26.24
CA LYS A 310 0.12 -4.95 25.67
C LYS A 310 0.10 -5.10 24.15
N GLY A 311 0.86 -4.26 23.44
CA GLY A 311 0.82 -4.23 21.97
C GLY A 311 1.00 -5.59 21.27
N LYS A 312 1.89 -6.45 21.76
CA LYS A 312 2.11 -7.78 21.16
C LYS A 312 0.96 -8.78 21.40
N ASP A 313 0.04 -8.47 22.32
CA ASP A 313 -1.18 -9.23 22.62
C ASP A 313 -2.36 -8.77 21.75
N ILE A 314 -2.23 -7.62 21.07
CA ILE A 314 -3.25 -7.01 20.22
C ILE A 314 -2.97 -7.35 18.76
N LEU A 315 -3.97 -7.90 18.05
CA LEU A 315 -4.01 -7.96 16.60
C LEU A 315 -4.99 -6.88 16.10
N TYR A 316 -4.46 -5.80 15.53
CA TYR A 316 -5.27 -4.75 14.91
C TYR A 316 -5.44 -5.01 13.41
N ILE A 317 -6.66 -4.84 12.94
CA ILE A 317 -7.16 -5.20 11.62
C ILE A 317 -7.69 -3.90 10.99
N GLY A 318 -7.12 -3.50 9.86
CA GLY A 318 -7.43 -2.26 9.15
C GLY A 318 -6.96 -2.30 7.70
N ASP A 319 -7.42 -1.38 6.84
CA ASP A 319 -7.04 -1.25 5.42
C ASP A 319 -6.08 -0.07 5.15
N HIS A 320 -6.00 0.89 6.08
CA HIS A 320 -5.17 2.07 5.90
C HIS A 320 -3.71 1.75 6.26
N ILE A 321 -2.90 1.43 5.25
CA ILE A 321 -1.48 1.06 5.38
C ILE A 321 -0.67 2.02 6.26
N PHE A 322 -0.85 3.33 6.12
CA PHE A 322 -0.22 4.33 6.97
C PHE A 322 -0.96 4.51 8.31
N GLY A 323 -2.24 4.87 8.26
CA GLY A 323 -3.07 5.22 9.42
C GLY A 323 -3.16 4.13 10.49
N ASP A 324 -3.42 2.89 10.08
CA ASP A 324 -3.64 1.75 10.97
C ASP A 324 -2.37 0.94 11.17
N ILE A 325 -1.76 0.51 10.07
CA ILE A 325 -0.80 -0.59 10.08
C ILE A 325 0.60 -0.09 10.43
N LEU A 326 1.13 0.88 9.69
CA LEU A 326 2.46 1.46 9.93
C LEU A 326 2.54 2.15 11.30
N LYS A 327 1.52 2.93 11.67
CA LYS A 327 1.55 3.73 12.90
C LYS A 327 1.37 2.87 14.16
N SER A 328 0.42 1.94 14.20
CA SER A 328 0.29 0.99 15.34
C SER A 328 1.54 0.10 15.47
N LYS A 329 2.15 -0.32 14.34
CA LYS A 329 3.42 -1.06 14.33
C LYS A 329 4.57 -0.26 14.93
N LYS A 330 4.84 0.94 14.40
CA LYS A 330 6.04 1.72 14.72
C LYS A 330 5.96 2.49 16.04
N ARG A 331 4.75 2.89 16.48
CA ARG A 331 4.56 3.58 17.76
C ARG A 331 4.34 2.61 18.92
N GLN A 332 3.50 1.60 18.73
CA GLN A 332 2.95 0.78 19.83
C GLN A 332 3.34 -0.71 19.78
N GLY A 333 4.03 -1.15 18.72
CA GLY A 333 4.45 -2.54 18.57
C GLY A 333 3.30 -3.54 18.39
N TRP A 334 2.12 -3.06 17.96
CA TRP A 334 0.92 -3.88 17.78
C TRP A 334 1.13 -4.97 16.72
N ARG A 335 0.46 -6.13 16.83
CA ARG A 335 0.37 -7.09 15.71
C ARG A 335 -0.64 -6.55 14.70
N THR A 336 -0.40 -6.81 13.42
CA THR A 336 -1.11 -6.11 12.32
C THR A 336 -1.62 -7.06 11.25
N PHE A 337 -2.88 -6.90 10.87
CA PHE A 337 -3.51 -7.54 9.73
C PHE A 337 -3.98 -6.45 8.78
N LEU A 338 -3.46 -6.43 7.55
CA LEU A 338 -3.93 -5.50 6.52
C LEU A 338 -5.05 -6.13 5.68
N VAL A 339 -6.17 -5.42 5.56
CA VAL A 339 -7.22 -5.72 4.57
C VAL A 339 -6.87 -4.99 3.27
N ILE A 340 -6.93 -5.69 2.14
CA ILE A 340 -6.69 -5.14 0.80
C ILE A 340 -7.82 -5.62 -0.12
N PRO A 341 -8.98 -4.95 -0.18
CA PRO A 341 -10.14 -5.44 -0.95
C PRO A 341 -9.81 -5.78 -2.42
N GLU A 342 -8.94 -4.98 -3.05
CA GLU A 342 -8.47 -5.16 -4.43
C GLU A 342 -7.74 -6.49 -4.66
N LEU A 343 -7.16 -7.07 -3.60
CA LEU A 343 -6.44 -8.34 -3.67
C LEU A 343 -7.35 -9.51 -4.13
N ALA A 344 -8.68 -9.37 -4.04
CA ALA A 344 -9.61 -10.34 -4.62
C ALA A 344 -9.50 -10.41 -6.16
N GLN A 345 -9.34 -9.27 -6.83
CA GLN A 345 -9.23 -9.18 -8.29
C GLN A 345 -7.77 -9.30 -8.75
N GLU A 346 -6.82 -8.67 -8.04
CA GLU A 346 -5.38 -8.80 -8.33
C GLU A 346 -4.94 -10.28 -8.35
N LEU A 347 -5.44 -11.13 -7.44
CA LEU A 347 -5.11 -12.56 -7.43
C LEU A 347 -5.68 -13.33 -8.64
N HIS A 348 -6.77 -12.87 -9.24
CA HIS A 348 -7.31 -13.44 -10.47
C HIS A 348 -6.42 -13.05 -11.65
N VAL A 349 -6.18 -11.75 -11.86
CA VAL A 349 -5.31 -11.26 -12.93
C VAL A 349 -3.90 -11.85 -12.83
N TRP A 350 -3.31 -11.92 -11.63
CA TRP A 350 -2.01 -12.53 -11.38
C TRP A 350 -1.95 -14.01 -11.77
N THR A 351 -3.03 -14.76 -11.59
CA THR A 351 -3.09 -16.19 -11.95
C THR A 351 -3.30 -16.34 -13.46
N ASP A 352 -4.27 -15.62 -14.03
CA ASP A 352 -4.65 -15.70 -15.44
C ASP A 352 -3.60 -15.11 -16.40
N LYS A 353 -2.70 -14.26 -15.89
CA LYS A 353 -1.63 -13.60 -16.65
C LYS A 353 -0.22 -14.03 -16.24
N SER A 354 -0.09 -15.11 -15.45
CA SER A 354 1.21 -15.55 -14.90
C SER A 354 2.30 -15.72 -15.98
N ALA A 355 1.93 -16.19 -17.17
CA ALA A 355 2.82 -16.36 -18.32
C ALA A 355 3.57 -15.07 -18.74
N LEU A 356 2.97 -13.88 -18.60
CA LEU A 356 3.65 -12.60 -18.88
C LEU A 356 4.72 -12.31 -17.82
N PHE A 357 4.46 -12.64 -16.56
CA PHE A 357 5.43 -12.48 -15.49
C PHE A 357 6.55 -13.54 -15.56
N GLU A 358 6.22 -14.77 -15.96
CA GLU A 358 7.19 -15.85 -16.22
C GLU A 358 8.08 -15.52 -17.43
N GLU A 359 7.53 -14.89 -18.49
CA GLU A 359 8.32 -14.34 -19.59
C GLU A 359 9.24 -13.21 -19.11
N LEU A 360 8.72 -12.25 -18.35
CA LEU A 360 9.50 -11.13 -17.81
C LEU A 360 10.65 -11.61 -16.92
N GLN A 361 10.41 -12.57 -16.02
CA GLN A 361 11.48 -13.20 -15.23
C GLN A 361 12.52 -13.93 -16.09
N SER A 362 12.10 -14.54 -17.20
CA SER A 362 13.02 -15.22 -18.12
C SER A 362 13.91 -14.22 -18.87
N LEU A 363 13.36 -13.05 -19.22
CA LEU A 363 14.10 -11.95 -19.85
C LEU A 363 15.07 -11.28 -18.86
N ASP A 364 14.63 -10.97 -17.63
CA ASP A 364 15.49 -10.43 -16.56
C ASP A 364 16.69 -11.37 -16.27
N ILE A 365 16.45 -12.69 -16.27
CA ILE A 365 17.52 -13.70 -16.11
C ILE A 365 18.44 -13.73 -17.34
N PHE A 366 17.88 -13.79 -18.55
CA PHE A 366 18.67 -13.90 -19.79
C PHE A 366 19.57 -12.67 -20.00
N LEU A 367 19.04 -11.48 -19.69
CA LEU A 367 19.82 -10.24 -19.67
C LEU A 367 21.04 -10.42 -18.75
N ALA A 368 20.84 -10.79 -17.48
CA ALA A 368 21.93 -11.03 -16.53
C ALA A 368 22.89 -12.18 -16.93
N GLU A 369 22.51 -13.09 -17.83
CA GLU A 369 23.41 -14.15 -18.32
C GLU A 369 24.37 -13.67 -19.42
N LEU A 370 24.01 -12.67 -20.25
CA LEU A 370 24.92 -12.06 -21.24
C LEU A 370 26.13 -11.38 -20.57
N TYR A 371 25.88 -10.76 -19.42
CA TYR A 371 26.86 -10.08 -18.56
C TYR A 371 27.81 -10.98 -17.77
N LYS A 372 27.39 -12.21 -17.49
CA LYS A 372 27.90 -13.11 -16.42
C LYS A 372 29.37 -13.54 -16.55
N HIS A 373 29.98 -13.23 -17.68
CA HIS A 373 31.36 -13.57 -18.05
C HIS A 373 32.21 -12.36 -18.42
N LEU A 374 31.65 -11.15 -18.32
CA LEU A 374 32.39 -9.88 -18.39
C LEU A 374 33.03 -9.58 -17.02
N ASP A 375 34.03 -8.70 -17.05
CA ASP A 375 34.72 -8.16 -15.88
C ASP A 375 35.18 -6.72 -16.11
N SER A 376 35.83 -6.11 -15.11
CA SER A 376 36.33 -4.72 -15.18
C SER A 376 37.51 -4.51 -16.15
N SER A 377 37.85 -5.48 -16.99
CA SER A 377 38.81 -5.37 -18.11
C SER A 377 38.17 -5.64 -19.48
N SER A 378 36.86 -5.92 -19.50
CA SER A 378 36.09 -6.24 -20.70
C SER A 378 35.64 -4.97 -21.41
N ASN A 379 36.07 -4.80 -22.67
CA ASN A 379 35.67 -3.67 -23.52
C ASN A 379 34.48 -4.01 -24.44
N GLU A 380 33.97 -5.25 -24.41
CA GLU A 380 32.83 -5.69 -25.21
C GLU A 380 31.52 -5.40 -24.47
N ARG A 381 30.66 -4.56 -25.06
CA ARG A 381 29.28 -4.32 -24.62
C ARG A 381 28.33 -5.20 -25.45
N PRO A 382 27.57 -6.13 -24.83
CA PRO A 382 26.52 -6.87 -25.54
C PRO A 382 25.39 -5.94 -25.97
N ASP A 383 24.91 -6.07 -27.21
CA ASP A 383 23.62 -5.48 -27.61
C ASP A 383 22.50 -6.08 -26.75
N ILE A 384 21.78 -5.22 -26.04
CA ILE A 384 20.62 -5.55 -25.22
C ILE A 384 19.36 -4.78 -25.66
N SER A 385 19.43 -3.97 -26.72
CA SER A 385 18.34 -3.10 -27.19
C SER A 385 17.05 -3.90 -27.42
N SER A 386 17.16 -5.02 -28.13
CA SER A 386 16.04 -5.94 -28.44
C SER A 386 15.45 -6.61 -27.19
N ILE A 387 16.27 -6.89 -26.17
CA ILE A 387 15.85 -7.50 -24.91
C ILE A 387 15.15 -6.45 -24.03
N GLN A 388 15.70 -5.24 -23.92
CA GLN A 388 15.03 -4.11 -23.28
C GLN A 388 13.68 -3.81 -23.95
N ARG A 389 13.63 -3.75 -25.30
CA ARG A 389 12.42 -3.57 -26.10
C ARG A 389 11.35 -4.60 -25.75
N ARG A 390 11.75 -5.85 -25.47
CA ARG A 390 10.86 -6.92 -25.01
C ARG A 390 10.45 -6.77 -23.53
N ILE A 391 11.38 -6.53 -22.61
CA ILE A 391 11.12 -6.33 -21.16
C ILE A 391 10.12 -5.20 -20.93
N LYS A 392 10.37 -4.04 -21.56
CA LYS A 392 9.54 -2.84 -21.49
C LYS A 392 8.13 -3.11 -22.06
N LYS A 393 8.01 -3.84 -23.17
CA LYS A 393 6.72 -4.23 -23.76
C LYS A 393 5.95 -5.23 -22.88
N VAL A 394 6.59 -6.30 -22.42
CA VAL A 394 5.94 -7.33 -21.57
C VAL A 394 5.49 -6.71 -20.24
N THR A 395 6.26 -5.76 -19.70
CA THR A 395 5.87 -4.94 -18.54
C THR A 395 4.59 -4.15 -18.81
N HIS A 396 4.51 -3.39 -19.91
CA HIS A 396 3.31 -2.66 -20.30
C HIS A 396 2.09 -3.59 -20.50
N ASP A 397 2.25 -4.65 -21.30
CA ASP A 397 1.16 -5.58 -21.63
C ASP A 397 0.65 -6.34 -20.39
N MET A 398 1.52 -6.57 -19.38
CA MET A 398 1.13 -7.11 -18.07
C MET A 398 0.44 -6.06 -17.18
N ASP A 399 0.98 -4.85 -17.06
CA ASP A 399 0.41 -3.80 -16.20
C ASP A 399 -1.00 -3.39 -16.68
N MET A 400 -1.20 -3.25 -18.00
CA MET A 400 -2.51 -2.94 -18.60
C MET A 400 -3.60 -4.00 -18.30
N CYS A 401 -3.23 -5.22 -17.88
CA CYS A 401 -4.21 -6.22 -17.46
C CYS A 401 -4.88 -5.91 -16.11
N TYR A 402 -4.40 -4.91 -15.36
CA TYR A 402 -4.94 -4.46 -14.07
C TYR A 402 -5.71 -3.13 -14.16
N GLY A 403 -5.38 -2.28 -15.13
CA GLY A 403 -5.87 -0.90 -15.29
C GLY A 403 -4.78 0.00 -15.85
N MET A 404 -5.11 1.26 -16.20
CA MET A 404 -4.16 2.19 -16.83
C MET A 404 -2.98 2.56 -15.91
N MET A 405 -3.19 2.55 -14.59
CA MET A 405 -2.13 2.73 -13.59
C MET A 405 -1.52 1.41 -13.10
N GLY A 406 -1.87 0.28 -13.72
CA GLY A 406 -1.33 -1.06 -13.44
C GLY A 406 -1.59 -1.61 -12.03
N SER A 407 -0.96 -2.74 -11.69
CA SER A 407 -1.13 -3.40 -10.39
C SER A 407 -0.76 -2.48 -9.20
N LEU A 408 -1.53 -2.59 -8.11
CA LEU A 408 -1.27 -1.99 -6.81
C LEU A 408 0.11 -2.38 -6.24
N PHE A 409 0.62 -3.55 -6.61
CA PHE A 409 1.82 -4.12 -6.00
C PHE A 409 3.11 -3.95 -6.81
N ARG A 410 3.01 -3.67 -8.12
CA ARG A 410 4.16 -3.66 -9.03
C ARG A 410 3.95 -2.80 -10.27
N SER A 411 5.05 -2.49 -10.95
CA SER A 411 5.07 -2.31 -12.39
C SER A 411 6.15 -3.21 -12.96
N GLY A 412 5.79 -4.16 -13.82
CA GLY A 412 6.72 -5.21 -14.27
C GLY A 412 7.33 -5.99 -13.10
N SER A 413 8.66 -6.13 -13.08
CA SER A 413 9.40 -6.75 -11.97
C SER A 413 9.61 -5.79 -10.77
N ARG A 414 9.49 -4.46 -10.93
CA ARG A 414 9.66 -3.46 -9.87
C ARG A 414 8.46 -3.42 -8.91
N GLN A 415 8.70 -3.43 -7.60
CA GLN A 415 7.65 -3.34 -6.57
C GLN A 415 7.27 -1.89 -6.25
N THR A 416 5.98 -1.63 -6.00
CA THR A 416 5.51 -0.31 -5.56
C THR A 416 5.90 0.02 -4.12
N LEU A 417 5.88 1.32 -3.79
CA LEU A 417 5.93 1.83 -2.43
C LEU A 417 4.90 1.10 -1.54
N PHE A 418 3.67 0.92 -2.02
CA PHE A 418 2.61 0.23 -1.30
C PHE A 418 3.00 -1.22 -0.96
N ALA A 419 3.43 -2.03 -1.94
CA ALA A 419 3.90 -3.40 -1.69
C ALA A 419 5.02 -3.46 -0.65
N SER A 420 6.00 -2.55 -0.75
CA SER A 420 7.10 -2.48 0.22
C SER A 420 6.61 -2.18 1.65
N GLN A 421 5.58 -1.32 1.80
CA GLN A 421 4.97 -1.02 3.09
C GLN A 421 4.15 -2.20 3.63
N VAL A 422 3.39 -2.90 2.77
CA VAL A 422 2.66 -4.12 3.14
C VAL A 422 3.64 -5.14 3.72
N MET A 423 4.69 -5.47 2.98
CA MET A 423 5.74 -6.41 3.40
C MET A 423 6.40 -5.96 4.72
N ARG A 424 6.72 -4.67 4.87
CA ARG A 424 7.46 -4.12 6.02
C ARG A 424 6.61 -3.96 7.30
N TYR A 425 5.31 -3.68 7.19
CA TYR A 425 4.48 -3.26 8.34
C TYR A 425 3.23 -4.12 8.62
N ALA A 426 2.63 -4.78 7.62
CA ALA A 426 1.55 -5.74 7.85
C ALA A 426 2.16 -7.11 8.21
N ASP A 427 1.86 -7.69 9.37
CA ASP A 427 2.39 -9.03 9.72
C ASP A 427 1.65 -10.12 8.94
N LEU A 428 0.33 -9.94 8.84
CA LEU A 428 -0.61 -10.71 8.03
C LEU A 428 -1.30 -9.76 7.04
N TYR A 429 -1.76 -10.28 5.89
CA TYR A 429 -2.65 -9.54 5.00
C TYR A 429 -3.58 -10.47 4.23
N ALA A 430 -4.73 -9.94 3.78
CA ALA A 430 -5.69 -10.68 2.96
C ALA A 430 -6.68 -9.76 2.23
N ALA A 431 -7.41 -10.31 1.25
CA ALA A 431 -8.52 -9.62 0.60
C ALA A 431 -9.69 -9.27 1.56
N SER A 432 -9.81 -10.01 2.67
CA SER A 432 -10.74 -9.69 3.76
C SER A 432 -10.29 -10.32 5.08
N PHE A 433 -10.56 -9.64 6.18
CA PHE A 433 -10.40 -10.16 7.55
C PHE A 433 -11.17 -11.48 7.77
N ILE A 434 -12.26 -11.72 7.02
CA ILE A 434 -13.09 -12.92 7.16
C ILE A 434 -12.30 -14.21 6.90
N ASN A 435 -11.18 -14.12 6.18
CA ASN A 435 -10.29 -15.25 5.92
C ASN A 435 -9.71 -15.87 7.21
N LEU A 436 -9.67 -15.12 8.32
CA LEU A 436 -9.29 -15.65 9.64
C LEU A 436 -10.22 -16.76 10.14
N LEU A 437 -11.50 -16.77 9.72
CA LEU A 437 -12.50 -17.76 10.14
C LEU A 437 -12.12 -19.21 9.78
N TYR A 438 -11.31 -19.38 8.73
CA TYR A 438 -10.85 -20.67 8.20
C TYR A 438 -9.60 -21.22 8.91
N TYR A 439 -9.06 -20.50 9.91
CA TYR A 439 -7.90 -20.92 10.71
C TYR A 439 -8.33 -21.16 12.18
N PRO A 440 -7.73 -22.13 12.89
CA PRO A 440 -7.92 -22.26 14.33
C PRO A 440 -7.18 -21.16 15.10
N PHE A 441 -7.67 -20.75 16.28
CA PHE A 441 -6.96 -19.75 17.11
C PHE A 441 -5.65 -20.24 17.73
N SER A 442 -5.32 -21.53 17.59
CA SER A 442 -4.00 -22.08 17.88
C SER A 442 -3.04 -22.05 16.68
N TYR A 443 -3.45 -21.50 15.52
CA TYR A 443 -2.64 -21.50 14.31
C TYR A 443 -1.36 -20.66 14.46
N LEU A 444 -0.24 -21.24 14.02
CA LEU A 444 1.01 -20.53 13.83
C LEU A 444 1.13 -20.13 12.36
N PHE A 445 0.82 -18.87 12.05
CA PHE A 445 1.22 -18.27 10.78
C PHE A 445 2.75 -18.24 10.72
N ARG A 446 3.33 -18.74 9.62
CA ARG A 446 4.77 -18.83 9.41
C ARG A 446 5.17 -18.06 8.15
N ALA A 447 6.15 -17.17 8.30
CA ALA A 447 6.98 -16.70 7.21
C ALA A 447 8.27 -17.54 7.14
N ALA A 448 8.99 -17.47 6.03
CA ALA A 448 10.40 -17.89 6.00
C ALA A 448 11.25 -16.96 6.88
N HIS A 449 12.42 -17.42 7.31
CA HIS A 449 13.41 -16.52 7.90
C HIS A 449 14.09 -15.74 6.77
N VAL A 450 14.23 -14.43 6.92
CA VAL A 450 14.98 -13.59 5.99
C VAL A 450 16.46 -13.79 6.28
N LEU A 451 17.24 -14.08 5.24
CA LEU A 451 18.69 -14.13 5.27
C LEU A 451 19.25 -12.91 4.51
N MET A 452 20.40 -12.41 4.94
CA MET A 452 21.22 -11.51 4.15
C MET A 452 21.88 -12.27 2.98
N PRO A 453 22.29 -11.59 1.89
CA PRO A 453 22.87 -12.26 0.73
C PRO A 453 24.07 -13.16 1.07
N HIS A 454 24.98 -12.71 1.94
CA HIS A 454 26.14 -13.50 2.36
C HIS A 454 25.79 -14.71 3.24
N GLU A 455 24.67 -14.67 3.97
CA GLU A 455 24.15 -15.82 4.73
C GLU A 455 23.55 -16.90 3.81
N SER A 456 23.38 -16.61 2.52
CA SER A 456 22.82 -17.52 1.51
C SER A 456 23.84 -17.97 0.45
N THR A 457 24.97 -17.28 0.33
CA THR A 457 25.97 -17.50 -0.74
C THR A 457 27.33 -18.00 -0.24
N VAL A 458 27.63 -17.88 1.06
CA VAL A 458 28.87 -18.39 1.66
C VAL A 458 28.62 -19.76 2.28
N GLU A 459 29.37 -20.77 1.83
CA GLU A 459 29.30 -22.12 2.42
C GLU A 459 29.70 -22.12 3.90
N HIS A 460 29.09 -22.97 4.72
CA HIS A 460 29.44 -23.14 6.13
C HIS A 460 30.73 -23.96 6.35
N THR A 461 31.72 -23.82 5.47
CA THR A 461 33.06 -24.38 5.66
C THR A 461 33.82 -23.51 6.67
N HIS A 462 34.48 -24.15 7.63
CA HIS A 462 35.35 -23.44 8.57
C HIS A 462 36.57 -22.90 7.81
N VAL A 463 36.56 -21.61 7.50
CA VAL A 463 37.76 -20.89 7.07
C VAL A 463 38.65 -20.72 8.30
N ASP A 464 39.70 -21.52 8.41
CA ASP A 464 40.78 -21.29 9.37
C ASP A 464 41.47 -19.96 9.01
N ILE A 465 41.13 -18.90 9.74
CA ILE A 465 41.71 -17.57 9.57
C ILE A 465 43.17 -17.62 10.07
N ASN A 466 44.08 -17.99 9.17
CA ASN A 466 45.51 -17.78 9.37
C ASN A 466 45.76 -16.28 9.61
N GLU A 467 46.26 -15.93 10.80
CA GLU A 467 46.24 -14.58 11.38
C GLU A 467 47.21 -13.56 10.71
N LYS A 468 47.14 -13.36 9.39
CA LYS A 468 48.05 -12.43 8.68
C LYS A 468 47.43 -11.43 7.72
N GLU A 469 46.31 -11.73 7.04
CA GLU A 469 45.77 -10.84 6.00
C GLU A 469 44.26 -10.61 6.14
N SER A 470 43.87 -9.78 7.12
CA SER A 470 42.56 -9.13 7.20
C SER A 470 42.59 -7.91 8.13
N PRO A 471 42.69 -6.66 7.62
CA PRO A 471 42.84 -5.47 8.45
C PRO A 471 41.55 -5.00 9.16
N MET A 472 40.41 -5.67 8.94
CA MET A 472 39.08 -5.18 9.38
C MET A 472 38.23 -6.17 10.20
N ALA A 473 38.83 -7.19 10.82
CA ALA A 473 38.09 -8.10 11.71
C ALA A 473 38.92 -8.61 12.91
N THR A 474 38.88 -7.90 14.05
CA THR A 474 39.55 -8.34 15.29
C THR A 474 38.58 -8.44 16.48
N ARG A 475 37.91 -9.60 16.63
CA ARG A 475 37.25 -9.98 17.90
C ARG A 475 36.96 -11.47 18.06
N ASN A 476 38.01 -12.30 17.97
CA ASN A 476 37.92 -13.73 18.27
C ASN A 476 37.36 -13.96 19.68
N ARG A 477 36.31 -14.78 19.79
CA ARG A 477 35.89 -15.41 21.05
C ARG A 477 36.54 -16.78 21.09
N THR A 478 37.37 -17.03 22.12
CA THR A 478 38.01 -18.31 22.34
C THR A 478 36.97 -19.42 22.54
N SER A 479 36.92 -20.37 21.61
CA SER A 479 36.28 -21.67 21.80
C SER A 479 37.05 -22.49 22.84
N VAL A 480 36.33 -23.38 23.55
CA VAL A 480 36.94 -24.29 24.53
C VAL A 480 36.95 -25.68 23.91
N ASP A 481 38.14 -26.20 23.62
CA ASP A 481 38.32 -27.52 23.01
C ASP A 481 37.84 -28.66 23.93
N PHE A 482 37.02 -29.54 23.38
CA PHE A 482 36.98 -30.94 23.77
C PHE A 482 37.69 -31.76 22.69
N LYS A 483 38.84 -32.34 23.03
CA LYS A 483 39.58 -33.25 22.16
C LYS A 483 38.96 -34.65 22.17
N ASP A 484 38.96 -35.31 21.02
CA ASP A 484 39.28 -36.74 20.96
C ASP A 484 40.01 -37.11 19.64
N SER A 485 40.44 -38.36 19.60
CA SER A 485 41.54 -39.03 18.90
C SER A 485 41.66 -38.99 17.36
N ASP A 486 42.93 -39.12 16.91
CA ASP A 486 43.39 -39.38 15.54
C ASP A 486 42.74 -40.58 14.84
N TYR A 487 42.60 -40.52 13.50
CA TYR A 487 42.99 -41.62 12.60
C TYR A 487 43.54 -41.10 11.25
N LYS A 488 44.21 -41.96 10.46
CA LYS A 488 45.25 -41.56 9.49
C LYS A 488 44.85 -41.61 8.01
N ARG A 489 45.35 -40.61 7.24
CA ARG A 489 45.73 -40.64 5.78
C ARG A 489 44.61 -40.98 4.77
N HIS A 490 44.48 -40.23 3.67
CA HIS A 490 45.50 -40.12 2.63
C HIS A 490 45.59 -38.75 1.95
N GLN A 491 46.75 -38.47 1.33
CA GLN A 491 46.93 -37.36 0.39
C GLN A 491 46.48 -37.78 -1.02
N LEU A 492 45.83 -36.87 -1.74
CA LEU A 492 45.91 -36.77 -3.20
C LEU A 492 45.86 -35.30 -3.59
N THR A 493 46.78 -34.86 -4.44
CA THR A 493 46.97 -33.47 -4.85
C THR A 493 46.63 -33.26 -6.32
N ARG A 494 45.75 -32.29 -6.61
CA ARG A 494 45.66 -31.47 -7.84
C ARG A 494 44.36 -30.63 -7.77
N SER A 495 44.21 -29.41 -8.27
CA SER A 495 45.10 -28.24 -8.44
C SER A 495 44.38 -27.26 -9.38
N ILE A 496 44.28 -25.96 -9.03
CA ILE A 496 43.96 -24.83 -9.95
C ILE A 496 42.51 -24.86 -10.51
N SER A 497 41.72 -23.78 -10.49
CA SER A 497 41.78 -22.48 -9.78
C SER A 497 40.39 -21.79 -9.80
N GLU A 498 40.30 -20.59 -9.18
CA GLU A 498 39.39 -19.46 -9.42
C GLU A 498 38.11 -19.67 -10.30
N ILE A 499 36.88 -19.54 -9.77
CA ILE A 499 36.14 -18.28 -9.44
C ILE A 499 35.40 -17.65 -10.65
N LYS A 500 34.08 -17.50 -10.49
CA LYS A 500 33.17 -16.58 -11.23
C LYS A 500 32.92 -15.32 -10.37
N PRO A 501 32.22 -14.28 -10.87
CA PRO A 501 32.25 -13.64 -12.20
C PRO A 501 33.03 -12.30 -12.04
N PRO A 502 32.69 -11.11 -12.61
CA PRO A 502 31.46 -10.37 -12.24
C PRO A 502 30.94 -9.25 -13.20
N ASN A 503 29.90 -9.53 -14.00
CA ASN A 503 28.78 -8.63 -14.37
C ASN A 503 29.14 -7.13 -14.69
N LEU A 504 28.25 -6.20 -14.27
CA LEU A 504 28.46 -4.77 -13.96
C LEU A 504 28.57 -3.78 -15.14
N PHE A 505 27.54 -2.93 -15.20
CA PHE A 505 27.14 -2.01 -16.27
C PHE A 505 27.85 -0.65 -16.21
N PRO A 506 27.74 0.25 -17.23
CA PRO A 506 26.45 0.64 -17.89
C PRO A 506 26.47 1.29 -19.31
N GLN A 507 25.38 1.78 -19.97
CA GLN A 507 23.94 1.40 -20.18
C GLN A 507 23.51 2.00 -21.57
N ALA A 508 22.20 2.17 -21.89
CA ALA A 508 21.72 2.81 -23.15
C ALA A 508 20.27 3.39 -23.05
N PRO A 509 20.01 4.67 -23.41
CA PRO A 509 18.72 5.33 -23.25
C PRO A 509 17.91 5.63 -24.53
N GLN A 510 16.63 5.90 -24.28
CA GLN A 510 15.63 6.67 -25.06
C GLN A 510 14.62 5.88 -25.89
N GLU A 511 15.04 5.01 -26.82
CA GLU A 511 14.11 4.08 -27.46
C GLU A 511 13.40 3.23 -26.37
N ILE A 512 12.08 3.09 -26.51
CA ILE A 512 11.18 2.37 -25.58
C ILE A 512 11.11 2.91 -24.14
N THR A 513 9.88 3.07 -23.63
CA THR A 513 9.51 4.07 -22.61
C THR A 513 9.87 3.82 -21.13
N HIS A 514 10.32 2.62 -20.73
CA HIS A 514 10.58 2.25 -19.32
C HIS A 514 12.03 1.76 -19.07
N CYS A 515 13.03 2.64 -19.00
CA CYS A 515 14.36 2.20 -18.54
C CYS A 515 14.29 1.67 -17.10
N HIS A 516 14.72 0.43 -16.88
CA HIS A 516 15.15 -0.04 -15.57
C HIS A 516 16.55 0.56 -15.28
N ASP A 517 16.91 0.73 -14.01
CA ASP A 517 18.14 1.45 -13.64
C ASP A 517 19.37 0.52 -13.69
N GLU A 518 20.21 0.66 -14.73
CA GLU A 518 21.54 0.03 -14.89
C GLU A 518 22.55 1.02 -15.56
N ASP A 519 22.42 2.35 -15.32
CA ASP A 519 23.25 3.58 -15.53
C ASP A 519 23.61 4.30 -16.92
N ASP A 520 22.64 4.74 -17.75
CA ASP A 520 22.71 5.70 -18.91
C ASP A 520 24.08 6.15 -19.55
N ASP A 521 24.51 5.62 -20.72
CA ASP A 521 25.61 6.17 -21.58
C ASP A 521 25.06 6.77 -22.91
N GLU A 522 25.72 7.74 -23.54
CA GLU A 522 25.07 8.79 -24.38
C GLU A 522 25.15 8.66 -25.93
N GLU A 523 25.67 7.58 -26.52
CA GLU A 523 26.11 7.56 -27.95
C GLU A 523 25.09 7.11 -29.03
N GLU A 524 23.90 6.57 -28.72
CA GLU A 524 23.05 5.85 -29.71
C GLU A 524 22.00 6.70 -30.48
N GLU A 525 21.77 7.98 -30.18
CA GLU A 525 20.71 8.79 -30.84
C GLU A 525 21.20 9.73 -31.97
N GLU A 526 22.50 10.03 -32.08
CA GLU A 526 23.00 10.89 -33.18
C GLU A 526 22.98 10.18 -34.55
N GLU A 527 22.89 8.84 -34.60
CA GLU A 527 22.81 8.09 -35.87
C GLU A 527 21.40 8.09 -36.51
N GLU A 528 20.31 8.31 -35.74
CA GLU A 528 18.95 8.35 -36.31
C GLU A 528 18.67 9.65 -37.10
N GLU A 529 19.37 10.76 -36.84
CA GLU A 529 19.25 11.99 -37.66
C GLU A 529 20.01 11.91 -39.00
N GLU A 530 21.03 11.04 -39.15
CA GLU A 530 21.73 10.86 -40.45
C GLU A 530 21.04 9.83 -41.38
N GLU A 531 20.36 8.78 -40.86
CA GLU A 531 19.65 7.81 -41.72
C GLU A 531 18.28 8.30 -42.28
N GLU A 532 17.67 9.37 -41.75
CA GLU A 532 16.44 9.96 -42.36
C GLU A 532 16.72 11.02 -43.47
N GLU A 533 17.98 11.38 -43.77
CA GLU A 533 18.33 12.36 -44.84
C GLU A 533 18.93 11.78 -46.16
N GLU A 534 19.11 10.46 -46.35
CA GLU A 534 19.58 9.82 -47.63
C GLU A 534 18.48 9.24 -48.56
#